data_AF-A0AA43J8T8-F1
#
_entry.id   AF-A0AA43J8T8-F1
#
_cell.length_a   1.000
_cell.length_b   1.000
_cell.length_c   1.000
_cell.angle_alpha   90.00
_cell.angle_beta   90.00
_cell.angle_gamma   90.00
#
_symmetry.space_group_name_H-M   'P 1'
#
loop_
_entity.id
_entity.type
_entity.pdbx_description
1 polymer ?
#
loop_
_entity_poly.entity_id
_entity_poly.type
_entity_poly.pdbx_seq_one_letter_code
_entity_poly.pdbx_strand_id
1 'polypeptide(L)'
;MNRFLRRAAGVVCGLVWFVSPMLEPTWSGTEADLQSIHTLYDNKEFQKALEELNKLNSEEASTADMCRLKVRTLLRLGKPKDALSEYDQLVQVSKQDETPTLREVALGFVVVLTKDMREQMRGAAFTALKEWQSADAVPFFEDGLSDGSGLVRALAAEGLAKLDAGRRSPKFRQALEDQAVLVKEAVLKGFTKSNDASVLSLVEPALKDPEVRVRVAAAEVLCHLKRPNGCDLLLRYARAPNPDERTSAIRALMERQPTQVVPILKEASEHKQPSVRGAAATGFGRVPSEEALTTLTRLLRDPLPPVRIAAAVSLGQLQGLNASPPLTQALGDRDNAVRAFVIGALLEQGERYEVVADSVLDLINMKEPAIRAAVARALGHAGGANRAPARSALMLLIQDTVSRVRIAAVKSMTKVEGSRAIPILKQSLHDEDDAVRATAGGALLSLLAVND
;
A
#
# COMPACT_ATOMS: atom_id res chain seq x y z
N MET A 1 -41.12 63.07 -12.85
CA MET A 1 -40.37 63.93 -11.92
C MET A 1 -38.93 63.99 -12.40
N ASN A 2 -38.51 65.17 -12.89
CA ASN A 2 -37.16 65.65 -13.25
C ASN A 2 -36.22 64.74 -14.08
N ARG A 3 -35.98 65.00 -15.38
CA ARG A 3 -35.17 66.10 -16.01
C ARG A 3 -33.68 66.06 -15.68
N PHE A 4 -32.86 65.89 -16.72
CA PHE A 4 -31.62 66.60 -17.11
C PHE A 4 -31.00 65.76 -18.25
N LEU A 5 -31.00 66.05 -19.56
CA LEU A 5 -30.85 67.25 -20.40
C LEU A 5 -29.51 67.99 -20.25
N ARG A 6 -28.57 67.76 -21.20
CA ARG A 6 -27.97 68.74 -22.15
C ARG A 6 -26.58 68.29 -22.63
N ARG A 7 -26.41 68.07 -23.94
CA ARG A 7 -25.77 68.94 -24.96
C ARG A 7 -24.25 69.05 -24.85
N ALA A 8 -23.54 68.68 -25.92
CA ALA A 8 -22.81 69.63 -26.77
C ALA A 8 -22.25 68.93 -28.03
N ALA A 9 -22.45 69.57 -29.17
CA ALA A 9 -21.81 69.30 -30.44
C ALA A 9 -20.51 70.10 -30.55
N GLY A 10 -19.56 69.67 -31.38
CA GLY A 10 -18.49 70.57 -31.82
C GLY A 10 -17.28 69.93 -32.50
N VAL A 11 -17.28 70.00 -33.83
CA VAL A 11 -16.18 70.38 -34.73
C VAL A 11 -15.01 69.41 -35.01
N VAL A 12 -14.83 69.22 -36.31
CA VAL A 12 -13.80 68.54 -37.09
C VAL A 12 -12.44 69.25 -37.00
N CYS A 13 -11.35 68.50 -36.86
CA CYS A 13 -10.09 68.74 -37.56
C CYS A 13 -9.17 67.52 -37.45
N GLY A 14 -8.61 67.10 -38.58
CA GLY A 14 -7.86 65.85 -38.71
C GLY A 14 -6.45 65.90 -38.15
N LEU A 15 -5.89 64.70 -37.96
CA LEU A 15 -4.45 64.43 -38.03
C LEU A 15 -4.31 62.95 -38.35
N VAL A 16 -3.85 62.69 -39.57
CA VAL A 16 -3.40 61.38 -40.04
C VAL A 16 -2.23 60.95 -39.14
N TRP A 17 -2.40 59.88 -38.38
CA TRP A 17 -1.31 59.13 -37.79
C TRP A 17 -1.31 57.74 -38.41
N PHE A 18 -0.23 57.44 -39.13
CA PHE A 18 0.18 56.10 -39.47
C PHE A 18 0.25 55.28 -38.17
N VAL A 19 -0.65 54.29 -38.02
CA VAL A 19 -0.45 53.19 -37.08
C VAL A 19 -0.31 51.94 -37.94
N SER A 20 0.92 51.43 -37.95
CA SER A 20 1.34 50.17 -38.54
C SER A 20 0.36 49.03 -38.18
N PRO A 21 0.22 48.02 -39.06
CA PRO A 21 -0.60 46.86 -38.72
C PRO A 21 -0.06 46.21 -37.45
N MET A 22 -0.95 46.02 -36.48
CA MET A 22 -0.73 45.13 -35.35
C MET A 22 -0.17 43.81 -35.89
N LEU A 23 1.03 43.45 -35.43
CA LEU A 23 1.55 42.10 -35.52
C LEU A 23 0.48 41.16 -34.96
N GLU A 24 -0.17 40.41 -35.85
CA GLU A 24 -0.82 39.17 -35.46
C GLU A 24 0.21 38.31 -34.74
N PRO A 25 -0.12 37.64 -33.63
CA PRO A 25 0.78 36.65 -33.07
C PRO A 25 0.99 35.59 -34.13
N THR A 26 2.22 35.44 -34.62
CA THR A 26 2.60 34.30 -35.45
C THR A 26 2.55 33.07 -34.56
N TRP A 27 1.39 32.43 -34.51
CA TRP A 27 1.26 31.07 -33.97
C TRP A 27 2.20 30.19 -34.78
N SER A 28 3.23 29.64 -34.15
CA SER A 28 4.02 28.59 -34.76
C SER A 28 3.12 27.39 -35.04
N GLY A 29 3.30 26.69 -36.17
CA GLY A 29 2.46 25.55 -36.57
C GLY A 29 2.29 24.51 -35.44
N THR A 30 3.34 24.29 -34.68
CA THR A 30 3.39 23.44 -33.47
C THR A 30 2.30 23.67 -32.44
N GLU A 31 1.97 24.93 -32.13
CA GLU A 31 1.10 25.24 -31.00
C GLU A 31 -0.38 25.04 -31.37
N ALA A 32 -0.74 25.37 -32.62
CA ALA A 32 -2.05 25.09 -33.19
C ALA A 32 -2.25 23.57 -33.38
N ASP A 33 -1.21 22.86 -33.83
CA ASP A 33 -1.25 21.40 -33.99
C ASP A 33 -1.45 20.70 -32.64
N LEU A 34 -0.77 21.16 -31.58
CA LEU A 34 -0.96 20.63 -30.23
C LEU A 34 -2.37 20.85 -29.67
N GLN A 35 -2.99 22.01 -29.90
CA GLN A 35 -4.38 22.25 -29.49
C GLN A 35 -5.36 21.29 -30.18
N SER A 36 -5.13 20.99 -31.45
CA SER A 36 -5.96 20.02 -32.19
C SER A 36 -5.87 18.62 -31.57
N ILE A 37 -4.67 18.21 -31.15
CA ILE A 37 -4.43 16.93 -30.49
C ILE A 37 -5.04 16.90 -29.09
N HIS A 38 -4.97 18.00 -28.33
CA HIS A 38 -5.68 18.13 -27.05
C HIS A 38 -7.19 17.91 -27.22
N THR A 39 -7.78 18.42 -28.30
CA THR A 39 -9.20 18.19 -28.60
C THR A 39 -9.50 16.71 -28.85
N LEU A 40 -8.63 16.00 -29.57
CA LEU A 40 -8.77 14.54 -29.75
C LEU A 40 -8.68 13.80 -28.41
N TYR A 41 -7.77 14.21 -27.53
CA TYR A 41 -7.63 13.64 -26.20
C TYR A 41 -8.88 13.86 -25.34
N ASP A 42 -9.43 15.08 -25.32
CA ASP A 42 -10.63 15.43 -24.55
C ASP A 42 -11.88 14.69 -25.06
N ASN A 43 -11.95 14.45 -26.37
CA ASN A 43 -12.97 13.61 -27.00
C ASN A 43 -12.77 12.10 -26.78
N LYS A 44 -11.74 11.70 -26.02
CA LYS A 44 -11.36 10.30 -25.74
C LYS A 44 -10.92 9.51 -26.98
N GLU A 45 -10.50 10.19 -28.04
CA GLU A 45 -9.97 9.59 -29.27
C GLU A 45 -8.46 9.31 -29.14
N PHE A 46 -8.08 8.60 -28.08
CA PHE A 46 -6.66 8.47 -27.66
C PHE A 46 -5.76 7.85 -28.73
N GLN A 47 -6.26 6.90 -29.51
CA GLN A 47 -5.48 6.26 -30.56
C GLN A 47 -5.10 7.25 -31.68
N LYS A 48 -6.06 8.09 -32.10
CA LYS A 48 -5.82 9.14 -33.09
C LYS A 48 -4.90 10.23 -32.54
N ALA A 49 -5.12 10.65 -31.29
CA ALA A 49 -4.25 11.60 -30.62
C ALA A 49 -2.79 11.10 -30.60
N LEU A 50 -2.56 9.82 -30.31
CA LEU A 50 -1.22 9.21 -30.34
C LEU A 50 -0.62 9.19 -31.75
N GLU A 51 -1.41 8.89 -32.77
CA GLU A 51 -0.96 8.89 -34.17
C GLU A 51 -0.51 10.28 -34.62
N GLU A 52 -1.27 11.33 -34.32
CA GLU A 52 -0.87 12.71 -34.63
C GLU A 52 0.35 13.16 -33.82
N LEU A 53 0.45 12.80 -32.53
CA LEU A 53 1.64 13.08 -31.71
C LEU A 53 2.91 12.45 -32.26
N ASN A 54 2.82 11.26 -32.83
CA ASN A 54 3.98 10.58 -33.41
C ASN A 54 4.47 11.25 -34.70
N LYS A 55 3.60 11.95 -35.44
CA LYS A 55 3.99 12.71 -36.64
C LYS A 55 4.79 13.97 -36.30
N LEU A 56 4.42 14.67 -35.24
CA LEU A 56 5.14 15.87 -34.79
C LEU A 56 6.56 15.57 -34.31
N ASN A 57 6.80 14.35 -33.81
CA ASN A 57 8.09 13.94 -33.23
C ASN A 57 9.21 13.77 -34.28
N SER A 58 8.89 13.78 -35.59
CA SER A 58 9.88 13.63 -36.67
C SER A 58 10.37 14.95 -37.27
N GLU A 59 9.75 16.09 -36.97
CA GLU A 59 10.04 17.37 -37.67
C GLU A 59 10.54 18.50 -36.76
N GLU A 60 10.22 18.51 -35.45
CA GLU A 60 10.64 19.55 -34.50
C GLU A 60 11.17 18.98 -33.17
N ALA A 61 11.97 19.78 -32.46
CA ALA A 61 12.49 19.43 -31.14
C ALA A 61 11.32 19.16 -30.17
N SER A 62 11.21 17.93 -29.68
CA SER A 62 10.14 17.52 -28.75
C SER A 62 10.08 18.47 -27.55
N THR A 63 8.90 19.06 -27.33
CA THR A 63 8.64 19.98 -26.22
C THR A 63 8.17 19.21 -24.98
N ALA A 64 8.35 19.79 -23.80
CA ALA A 64 7.87 19.19 -22.56
C ALA A 64 6.35 18.94 -22.58
N ASP A 65 5.57 19.85 -23.17
CA ASP A 65 4.11 19.71 -23.28
C ASP A 65 3.70 18.56 -24.20
N MET A 66 4.40 18.36 -25.31
CA MET A 66 4.21 17.21 -26.19
C MET A 66 4.45 15.89 -25.45
N CYS A 67 5.58 15.78 -24.75
CA CYS A 67 5.90 14.59 -23.97
C CYS A 67 4.83 14.33 -22.89
N ARG A 68 4.38 15.36 -22.14
CA ARG A 68 3.32 15.20 -21.13
C ARG A 68 2.02 14.69 -21.73
N LEU A 69 1.55 15.25 -22.85
CA LEU A 69 0.33 14.83 -23.51
C LEU A 69 0.45 13.39 -24.03
N LYS A 70 1.62 13.04 -24.58
CA LYS A 70 1.90 11.69 -25.07
C LYS A 70 1.96 10.65 -23.95
N VAL A 71 2.60 10.96 -22.82
CA VAL A 71 2.55 10.14 -21.59
C VAL A 71 1.10 9.87 -21.20
N ARG A 72 0.28 10.92 -21.04
CA ARG A 72 -1.14 10.79 -20.67
C ARG A 72 -1.94 9.94 -21.64
N THR A 73 -1.73 10.15 -22.93
CA THR A 73 -2.40 9.41 -24.00
C THR A 73 -2.05 7.92 -23.95
N LEU A 74 -0.76 7.59 -23.81
CA LEU A 74 -0.29 6.22 -23.67
C LEU A 74 -0.85 5.52 -22.43
N LEU A 75 -0.95 6.23 -21.29
CA LEU A 75 -1.56 5.69 -20.08
C LEU A 75 -3.05 5.38 -20.28
N ARG A 76 -3.81 6.24 -20.97
CA ARG A 76 -5.22 6.00 -21.32
C ARG A 76 -5.42 4.81 -22.26
N LEU A 77 -4.41 4.51 -23.09
CA LEU A 77 -4.36 3.33 -23.94
C LEU A 77 -3.85 2.07 -23.24
N GLY A 78 -3.54 2.13 -21.93
CA GLY A 78 -3.03 0.98 -21.17
C GLY A 78 -1.60 0.59 -21.52
N LYS A 79 -0.77 1.55 -21.99
CA LYS A 79 0.62 1.36 -22.41
C LYS A 79 1.61 2.04 -21.45
N PRO A 80 1.72 1.62 -20.17
CA PRO A 80 2.55 2.31 -19.19
C PRO A 80 4.06 2.18 -19.45
N LYS A 81 4.51 1.14 -20.16
CA LYS A 81 5.93 1.00 -20.55
C LYS A 81 6.34 2.09 -21.54
N ASP A 82 5.54 2.28 -22.57
CA ASP A 82 5.78 3.33 -23.58
C ASP A 82 5.67 4.72 -22.93
N ALA A 83 4.70 4.89 -22.02
CA ALA A 83 4.55 6.12 -21.25
C ALA A 83 5.76 6.41 -20.36
N LEU A 84 6.39 5.38 -19.77
CA LEU A 84 7.62 5.53 -19.00
C LEU A 84 8.79 5.97 -19.89
N SER A 85 8.95 5.38 -21.07
CA SER A 85 9.98 5.81 -22.03
C SER A 85 9.78 7.27 -22.46
N GLU A 86 8.54 7.70 -22.65
CA GLU A 86 8.23 9.10 -22.96
C GLU A 86 8.46 10.02 -21.75
N TYR A 87 8.20 9.54 -20.52
CA TYR A 87 8.54 10.27 -19.30
C TYR A 87 10.06 10.46 -19.15
N ASP A 88 10.88 9.47 -19.50
CA ASP A 88 12.33 9.63 -19.47
C ASP A 88 12.80 10.72 -20.46
N GLN A 89 12.17 10.81 -21.64
CA GLN A 89 12.41 11.89 -22.59
C GLN A 89 11.99 13.25 -22.01
N LEU A 90 10.82 13.32 -21.36
CA LEU A 90 10.37 14.53 -20.68
C LEU A 90 11.41 15.01 -19.66
N VAL A 91 11.96 14.12 -18.84
CA VAL A 91 12.99 14.46 -17.84
C VAL A 91 14.28 14.96 -18.50
N GLN A 92 14.66 14.39 -19.65
CA GLN A 92 15.82 14.87 -20.42
C GLN A 92 15.60 16.29 -20.97
N VAL A 93 14.41 16.57 -21.51
CA VAL A 93 14.05 17.88 -22.08
C VAL A 93 13.92 18.93 -20.98
N SER A 94 13.22 18.62 -19.89
CA SER A 94 12.95 19.54 -18.78
C SER A 94 14.13 19.68 -17.80
N LYS A 95 15.09 18.74 -17.84
CA LYS A 95 16.23 18.61 -16.91
C LYS A 95 15.85 18.44 -15.44
N GLN A 96 14.60 18.09 -15.15
CA GLN A 96 14.10 17.87 -13.80
C GLN A 96 12.99 16.82 -13.77
N ASP A 97 12.81 16.17 -12.62
CA ASP A 97 11.69 15.26 -12.41
C ASP A 97 10.37 16.02 -12.25
N GLU A 98 9.34 15.55 -12.96
CA GLU A 98 7.99 16.09 -12.85
C GLU A 98 7.11 15.15 -12.01
N THR A 99 7.05 15.44 -10.71
CA THR A 99 6.28 14.67 -9.72
C THR A 99 4.86 14.33 -10.17
N PRO A 100 4.03 15.26 -10.74
CA PRO A 100 2.68 14.91 -11.16
C PRO A 100 2.66 13.88 -12.28
N THR A 101 3.51 14.05 -13.30
CA THR A 101 3.59 13.13 -14.44
C THR A 101 4.13 11.77 -14.03
N LEU A 102 5.13 11.73 -13.13
CA LEU A 102 5.64 10.47 -12.56
C LEU A 102 4.56 9.72 -11.78
N ARG A 103 3.73 10.45 -11.02
CA ARG A 103 2.59 9.87 -10.29
C ARG A 103 1.58 9.25 -11.25
N GLU A 104 1.28 9.90 -12.37
CA GLU A 104 0.41 9.34 -13.42
C GLU A 104 1.00 8.06 -14.04
N VAL A 105 2.31 8.06 -14.35
CA VAL A 105 3.01 6.87 -14.88
C VAL A 105 2.98 5.72 -13.87
N ALA A 106 3.29 6.00 -12.60
CA ALA A 106 3.24 5.02 -11.51
C ALA A 106 1.83 4.43 -11.35
N LEU A 107 0.79 5.25 -11.45
CA LEU A 107 -0.60 4.79 -11.41
C LEU A 107 -0.93 3.88 -12.61
N GLY A 108 -0.43 4.20 -13.81
CA GLY A 108 -0.65 3.38 -15.01
C GLY A 108 -0.16 1.94 -14.85
N PHE A 109 1.02 1.74 -14.26
CA PHE A 109 1.56 0.39 -13.99
C PHE A 109 0.70 -0.41 -13.00
N VAL A 110 -0.02 0.25 -12.10
CA VAL A 110 -0.92 -0.40 -11.14
C VAL A 110 -2.29 -0.66 -11.78
N VAL A 111 -2.89 0.35 -12.41
CA VAL A 111 -4.25 0.28 -12.94
C VAL A 111 -4.39 -0.72 -14.07
N VAL A 112 -3.41 -0.82 -14.98
CA VAL A 112 -3.46 -1.78 -16.09
C VAL A 112 -3.63 -3.23 -15.59
N LEU A 113 -3.09 -3.53 -14.40
CA LEU A 113 -3.13 -4.86 -13.80
C LEU A 113 -4.43 -5.15 -13.05
N THR A 114 -5.29 -4.17 -12.79
CA THR A 114 -6.60 -4.39 -12.14
C THR A 114 -7.54 -5.24 -12.98
N LYS A 115 -7.31 -5.30 -14.30
CA LYS A 115 -8.08 -6.11 -15.26
C LYS A 115 -7.24 -7.27 -15.85
N ASP A 116 -6.10 -7.60 -15.26
CA ASP A 116 -5.25 -8.71 -15.72
C ASP A 116 -5.97 -10.07 -15.57
N MET A 117 -5.75 -10.98 -16.52
CA MET A 117 -6.35 -12.32 -16.50
C MET A 117 -5.90 -13.13 -15.28
N ARG A 118 -4.67 -12.89 -14.78
CA ARG A 118 -4.08 -13.58 -13.64
C ARG A 118 -4.57 -12.96 -12.34
N GLU A 119 -5.22 -13.76 -11.49
CA GLU A 119 -5.72 -13.33 -10.17
C GLU A 119 -4.60 -12.71 -9.30
N GLN A 120 -3.39 -13.26 -9.36
CA GLN A 120 -2.25 -12.79 -8.58
C GLN A 120 -1.85 -11.36 -8.95
N MET A 121 -1.97 -10.99 -10.23
CA MET A 121 -1.63 -9.65 -10.72
C MET A 121 -2.69 -8.63 -10.33
N ARG A 122 -3.97 -9.01 -10.42
CA ARG A 122 -5.07 -8.18 -9.89
C ARG A 122 -4.89 -7.96 -8.39
N GLY A 123 -4.58 -9.01 -7.64
CA GLY A 123 -4.28 -8.91 -6.20
C GLY A 123 -3.09 -7.99 -5.90
N ALA A 124 -2.03 -8.04 -6.70
CA ALA A 124 -0.89 -7.12 -6.58
C ALA A 124 -1.29 -5.66 -6.83
N ALA A 125 -2.14 -5.41 -7.85
CA ALA A 125 -2.65 -4.08 -8.16
C ALA A 125 -3.46 -3.49 -7.00
N PHE A 126 -4.43 -4.23 -6.46
CA PHE A 126 -5.22 -3.78 -5.31
C PHE A 126 -4.38 -3.62 -4.04
N THR A 127 -3.34 -4.43 -3.86
CA THR A 127 -2.37 -4.23 -2.79
C THR A 127 -1.61 -2.91 -2.95
N ALA A 128 -1.17 -2.58 -4.17
CA ALA A 128 -0.48 -1.33 -4.46
C ALA A 128 -1.40 -0.11 -4.27
N LEU A 129 -2.65 -0.16 -4.76
CA LEU A 129 -3.65 0.90 -4.55
C LEU A 129 -3.92 1.14 -3.06
N LYS A 130 -3.89 0.10 -2.23
CA LYS A 130 -4.12 0.18 -0.78
C LYS A 130 -3.03 0.95 -0.04
N GLU A 131 -1.81 0.99 -0.58
CA GLU A 131 -0.68 1.74 -0.02
C GLU A 131 -0.68 3.22 -0.42
N TRP A 132 -1.41 3.59 -1.49
CA TRP A 132 -1.58 4.97 -1.92
C TRP A 132 -2.37 5.80 -0.90
N GLN A 133 -3.36 5.20 -0.23
CA GLN A 133 -4.17 5.84 0.82
C GLN A 133 -4.86 7.16 0.41
N SER A 134 -5.10 7.36 -0.89
CA SER A 134 -5.87 8.50 -1.41
C SER A 134 -7.35 8.18 -1.59
N ALA A 135 -8.22 9.17 -1.42
CA ALA A 135 -9.63 9.08 -1.79
C ALA A 135 -9.83 8.79 -3.30
N ASP A 136 -8.88 9.19 -4.14
CA ASP A 136 -8.87 8.88 -5.58
C ASP A 136 -8.75 7.37 -5.87
N ALA A 137 -8.33 6.57 -4.87
CA ALA A 137 -8.29 5.12 -4.99
C ALA A 137 -9.69 4.47 -4.86
N VAL A 138 -10.68 5.18 -4.29
CA VAL A 138 -12.01 4.65 -3.99
C VAL A 138 -12.72 4.05 -5.22
N PRO A 139 -12.77 4.73 -6.39
CA PRO A 139 -13.43 4.17 -7.57
C PRO A 139 -12.83 2.84 -8.03
N PHE A 140 -11.51 2.67 -7.90
CA PHE A 140 -10.86 1.42 -8.24
C PHE A 140 -11.27 0.29 -7.30
N PHE A 141 -11.31 0.55 -5.99
CA PHE A 141 -11.78 -0.46 -5.04
C PHE A 141 -13.27 -0.78 -5.21
N GLU A 142 -14.11 0.20 -5.51
CA GLU A 142 -15.52 -0.03 -5.78
C GLU A 142 -15.76 -0.89 -7.04
N ASP A 143 -14.93 -0.74 -8.06
CA ASP A 143 -14.90 -1.63 -9.22
C ASP A 143 -14.37 -3.02 -8.84
N GLY A 144 -13.33 -3.08 -8.01
CA GLY A 144 -12.73 -4.32 -7.49
C GLY A 144 -13.68 -5.18 -6.65
N LEU A 145 -14.70 -4.60 -6.01
CA LEU A 145 -15.78 -5.34 -5.35
C LEU A 145 -16.64 -6.17 -6.32
N SER A 146 -16.49 -5.98 -7.63
CA SER A 146 -17.17 -6.78 -8.66
C SER A 146 -16.26 -7.86 -9.29
N ASP A 147 -15.04 -8.04 -8.78
CA ASP A 147 -14.11 -9.05 -9.31
C ASP A 147 -14.65 -10.49 -9.15
N GLY A 148 -14.37 -11.36 -10.11
CA GLY A 148 -14.77 -12.77 -10.04
C GLY A 148 -14.13 -13.52 -8.85
N SER A 149 -12.95 -13.10 -8.40
CA SER A 149 -12.24 -13.71 -7.27
C SER A 149 -12.67 -13.10 -5.93
N GLY A 150 -13.09 -13.94 -5.00
CA GLY A 150 -13.36 -13.52 -3.62
C GLY A 150 -12.13 -12.97 -2.89
N LEU A 151 -10.92 -13.37 -3.27
CA LEU A 151 -9.67 -12.82 -2.72
C LEU A 151 -9.45 -11.37 -3.17
N VAL A 152 -9.68 -11.10 -4.45
CA VAL A 152 -9.54 -9.75 -5.02
C VAL A 152 -10.61 -8.81 -4.44
N ARG A 153 -11.86 -9.28 -4.34
CA ARG A 153 -12.93 -8.52 -3.67
C ARG A 153 -12.60 -8.20 -2.22
N ALA A 154 -11.97 -9.13 -1.49
CA ALA A 154 -11.57 -8.89 -0.11
C ALA A 154 -10.47 -7.83 -0.02
N LEU A 155 -9.49 -7.83 -0.93
CA LEU A 155 -8.46 -6.78 -1.00
C LEU A 155 -9.07 -5.41 -1.33
N ALA A 156 -10.08 -5.37 -2.21
CA ALA A 156 -10.80 -4.15 -2.53
C ALA A 156 -11.59 -3.62 -1.32
N ALA A 157 -12.31 -4.50 -0.61
CA ALA A 157 -12.98 -4.17 0.64
C ALA A 157 -12.00 -3.66 1.70
N GLU A 158 -10.83 -4.29 1.86
CA GLU A 158 -9.78 -3.79 2.77
C GLU A 158 -9.26 -2.40 2.38
N GLY A 159 -9.14 -2.13 1.07
CA GLY A 159 -8.78 -0.82 0.52
C GLY A 159 -9.79 0.25 0.93
N LEU A 160 -11.08 -0.01 0.69
CA LEU A 160 -12.18 0.88 1.10
C LEU A 160 -12.22 1.06 2.61
N ALA A 161 -11.99 -0.01 3.38
CA ALA A 161 -11.97 0.02 4.83
C ALA A 161 -10.90 0.98 5.39
N LYS A 162 -9.73 1.11 4.74
CA LYS A 162 -8.67 2.05 5.16
C LYS A 162 -9.07 3.52 4.96
N LEU A 163 -10.02 3.83 4.08
CA LEU A 163 -10.37 5.20 3.70
C LEU A 163 -11.72 5.62 4.31
N ASP A 164 -11.82 6.84 4.81
CA ASP A 164 -13.06 7.37 5.37
C ASP A 164 -14.19 7.41 4.32
N ALA A 165 -13.88 7.91 3.12
CA ALA A 165 -14.80 7.88 1.98
C ALA A 165 -15.17 6.45 1.57
N GLY A 166 -14.21 5.52 1.62
CA GLY A 166 -14.43 4.11 1.30
C GLY A 166 -15.39 3.42 2.27
N ARG A 167 -15.27 3.66 3.59
CA ARG A 167 -16.21 3.13 4.60
C ARG A 167 -17.65 3.67 4.47
N ARG A 168 -17.81 4.83 3.85
CA ARG A 168 -19.13 5.43 3.56
C ARG A 168 -19.73 4.93 2.25
N SER A 169 -18.94 4.25 1.39
CA SER A 169 -19.43 3.70 0.13
C SER A 169 -20.61 2.73 0.37
N PRO A 170 -21.75 2.93 -0.31
CA PRO A 170 -22.85 1.96 -0.28
C PRO A 170 -22.41 0.57 -0.75
N LYS A 171 -21.54 0.49 -1.77
CA LYS A 171 -21.00 -0.77 -2.27
C LYS A 171 -20.18 -1.50 -1.21
N PHE A 172 -19.36 -0.78 -0.46
CA PHE A 172 -18.59 -1.35 0.66
C PHE A 172 -19.52 -1.94 1.74
N ARG A 173 -20.57 -1.21 2.13
CA ARG A 173 -21.52 -1.67 3.14
C ARG A 173 -22.32 -2.89 2.66
N GLN A 174 -22.75 -2.89 1.40
CA GLN A 174 -23.46 -4.00 0.77
C GLN A 174 -22.59 -5.26 0.63
N ALA A 175 -21.27 -5.11 0.52
CA ALA A 175 -20.35 -6.25 0.45
C ALA A 175 -20.34 -7.14 1.71
N LEU A 176 -21.06 -6.78 2.78
CA LEU A 176 -21.34 -7.70 3.89
C LEU A 176 -22.23 -8.90 3.47
N GLU A 177 -22.94 -8.78 2.35
CA GLU A 177 -23.75 -9.85 1.75
C GLU A 177 -22.97 -10.74 0.76
N ASP A 178 -21.66 -10.48 0.59
CA ASP A 178 -20.81 -11.24 -0.33
C ASP A 178 -20.74 -12.73 0.06
N GLN A 179 -20.64 -13.61 -0.93
CA GLN A 179 -20.52 -15.06 -0.70
C GLN A 179 -19.19 -15.45 -0.05
N ALA A 180 -18.13 -14.66 -0.25
CA ALA A 180 -16.81 -14.94 0.29
C ALA A 180 -16.68 -14.41 1.73
N VAL A 181 -16.40 -15.33 2.66
CA VAL A 181 -16.17 -15.05 4.09
C VAL A 181 -15.14 -13.94 4.32
N LEU A 182 -14.08 -13.91 3.51
CA LEU A 182 -13.00 -12.93 3.60
C LEU A 182 -13.48 -11.50 3.30
N VAL A 183 -14.45 -11.34 2.39
CA VAL A 183 -15.03 -10.03 2.05
C VAL A 183 -15.87 -9.52 3.22
N LYS A 184 -16.76 -10.38 3.75
CA LYS A 184 -17.57 -10.05 4.94
C LYS A 184 -16.70 -9.65 6.12
N GLU A 185 -15.63 -10.42 6.38
CA GLU A 185 -14.67 -10.15 7.44
C GLU A 185 -13.94 -8.82 7.23
N ALA A 186 -13.52 -8.50 5.99
CA ALA A 186 -12.89 -7.23 5.65
C ALA A 186 -13.83 -6.04 5.88
N VAL A 187 -15.12 -6.17 5.55
CA VAL A 187 -16.14 -5.13 5.78
C VAL A 187 -16.33 -4.89 7.28
N LEU A 188 -16.55 -5.94 8.07
CA LEU A 188 -16.74 -5.84 9.52
C LEU A 188 -15.51 -5.23 10.22
N LYS A 189 -14.30 -5.67 9.86
CA LYS A 189 -13.06 -5.05 10.35
C LYS A 189 -12.92 -3.60 9.90
N GLY A 190 -13.46 -3.22 8.74
CA GLY A 190 -13.51 -1.83 8.32
C GLY A 190 -14.38 -0.99 9.25
N PHE A 191 -15.52 -1.51 9.72
CA PHE A 191 -16.36 -0.80 10.67
C PHE A 191 -15.66 -0.52 12.01
N THR A 192 -14.74 -1.38 12.46
CA THR A 192 -13.96 -1.15 13.70
C THR A 192 -12.93 -0.02 13.60
N LYS A 193 -12.74 0.56 12.41
CA LYS A 193 -11.88 1.74 12.19
C LYS A 193 -12.60 3.07 12.39
N SER A 194 -13.88 3.03 12.76
CA SER A 194 -14.69 4.24 13.02
C SER A 194 -15.73 4.00 14.10
N ASN A 195 -16.13 5.06 14.80
CA ASN A 195 -17.22 5.02 15.77
C ASN A 195 -18.61 5.21 15.12
N ASP A 196 -18.79 4.81 13.86
CA ASP A 196 -20.04 5.00 13.12
C ASP A 196 -21.11 4.01 13.63
N ALA A 197 -22.02 4.50 14.47
CA ALA A 197 -23.11 3.68 15.01
C ALA A 197 -24.20 3.33 13.96
N SER A 198 -24.22 3.96 12.77
CA SER A 198 -25.21 3.64 11.74
C SER A 198 -25.07 2.22 11.21
N VAL A 199 -23.90 1.60 11.37
CA VAL A 199 -23.60 0.24 10.90
C VAL A 199 -24.25 -0.85 11.77
N LEU A 200 -24.83 -0.52 12.93
CA LEU A 200 -25.39 -1.51 13.86
C LEU A 200 -26.46 -2.39 13.22
N SER A 201 -27.34 -1.79 12.40
CA SER A 201 -28.37 -2.51 11.65
C SER A 201 -27.80 -3.55 10.67
N LEU A 202 -26.57 -3.34 10.18
CA LEU A 202 -25.85 -4.26 9.31
C LEU A 202 -25.09 -5.33 10.12
N VAL A 203 -24.56 -4.96 11.29
CA VAL A 203 -23.71 -5.81 12.14
C VAL A 203 -24.51 -6.82 12.95
N GLU A 204 -25.68 -6.44 13.47
CA GLU A 204 -26.51 -7.32 14.31
C GLU A 204 -26.91 -8.63 13.63
N PRO A 205 -27.35 -8.65 12.34
CA PRO A 205 -27.59 -9.88 11.60
C PRO A 205 -26.33 -10.76 11.48
N ALA A 206 -25.15 -10.16 11.32
CA ALA A 206 -23.88 -10.87 11.13
C ALA A 206 -23.44 -11.67 12.37
N LEU A 207 -23.99 -11.39 13.56
CA LEU A 207 -23.79 -12.21 14.77
C LEU A 207 -24.39 -13.63 14.64
N LYS A 208 -25.30 -13.83 13.68
CA LYS A 208 -25.95 -15.12 13.39
C LYS A 208 -25.44 -15.75 12.09
N ASP A 209 -24.40 -15.18 11.47
CA ASP A 209 -23.83 -15.72 10.24
C ASP A 209 -23.34 -17.17 10.46
N PRO A 210 -23.51 -18.09 9.50
CA PRO A 210 -23.03 -19.46 9.62
C PRO A 210 -21.53 -19.55 9.90
N GLU A 211 -20.75 -18.58 9.42
CA GLU A 211 -19.30 -18.57 9.54
C GLU A 211 -18.83 -17.95 10.85
N VAL A 212 -18.07 -18.73 11.63
CA VAL A 212 -17.53 -18.32 12.93
C VAL A 212 -16.73 -17.01 12.82
N ARG A 213 -15.92 -16.87 11.76
CA ARG A 213 -15.09 -15.67 11.55
C ARG A 213 -15.93 -14.40 11.41
N VAL A 214 -17.08 -14.49 10.75
CA VAL A 214 -18.01 -13.37 10.58
C VAL A 214 -18.66 -13.03 11.91
N ARG A 215 -19.10 -14.03 12.69
CA ARG A 215 -19.67 -13.79 14.02
C ARG A 215 -18.67 -13.14 14.98
N VAL A 216 -17.41 -13.57 14.97
CA VAL A 216 -16.35 -12.97 15.80
C VAL A 216 -16.06 -11.54 15.37
N ALA A 217 -15.96 -11.27 14.06
CA ALA A 217 -15.75 -9.91 13.55
C ALA A 217 -16.94 -8.98 13.88
N ALA A 218 -18.17 -9.48 13.85
CA ALA A 218 -19.35 -8.73 14.26
C ALA A 218 -19.33 -8.42 15.78
N ALA A 219 -18.95 -9.40 16.61
CA ALA A 219 -18.74 -9.20 18.04
C ALA A 219 -17.65 -8.16 18.33
N GLU A 220 -16.58 -8.13 17.50
CA GLU A 220 -15.53 -7.13 17.57
C GLU A 220 -16.07 -5.72 17.32
N VAL A 221 -16.90 -5.54 16.30
CA VAL A 221 -17.55 -4.23 16.04
C VAL A 221 -18.40 -3.79 17.23
N LEU A 222 -19.20 -4.69 17.82
CA LEU A 222 -19.98 -4.37 19.00
C LEU A 222 -19.11 -3.99 20.21
N CYS A 223 -18.02 -4.72 20.45
CA CYS A 223 -17.06 -4.40 21.51
C CYS A 223 -16.39 -3.04 21.26
N HIS A 224 -15.99 -2.74 20.02
CA HIS A 224 -15.42 -1.45 19.63
C HIS A 224 -16.39 -0.29 19.88
N LEU A 225 -17.65 -0.44 19.45
CA LEU A 225 -18.71 0.55 19.62
C LEU A 225 -19.27 0.60 21.06
N LYS A 226 -18.66 -0.13 22.00
CA LYS A 226 -19.05 -0.25 23.41
C LYS A 226 -20.53 -0.61 23.59
N ARG A 227 -21.04 -1.49 22.72
CA ARG A 227 -22.40 -2.03 22.84
C ARG A 227 -22.45 -3.08 23.96
N PRO A 228 -23.59 -3.21 24.66
CA PRO A 228 -23.76 -4.24 25.68
C PRO A 228 -23.39 -5.63 25.17
N ASN A 229 -22.73 -6.44 26.00
CA ASN A 229 -22.34 -7.82 25.72
C ASN A 229 -21.32 -8.03 24.57
N GLY A 230 -20.87 -7.00 23.87
CA GLY A 230 -19.97 -7.14 22.72
C GLY A 230 -18.63 -7.78 23.11
N CYS A 231 -17.99 -7.25 24.16
CA CYS A 231 -16.72 -7.80 24.63
C CYS A 231 -16.89 -9.12 25.42
N ASP A 232 -18.02 -9.32 26.10
CA ASP A 232 -18.34 -10.59 26.77
C ASP A 232 -18.46 -11.73 25.76
N LEU A 233 -19.04 -11.44 24.59
CA LEU A 233 -19.12 -12.40 23.49
C LEU A 233 -17.73 -12.79 22.98
N LEU A 234 -16.82 -11.82 22.81
CA LEU A 234 -15.43 -12.10 22.46
C LEU A 234 -14.71 -12.94 23.53
N LEU A 235 -14.91 -12.65 24.83
CA LEU A 235 -14.33 -13.44 25.92
C LEU A 235 -14.81 -14.90 25.91
N ARG A 236 -16.09 -15.13 25.57
CA ARG A 236 -16.62 -16.49 25.37
C ARG A 236 -15.95 -17.19 24.19
N TYR A 237 -15.84 -16.52 23.04
CA TYR A 237 -15.17 -17.06 21.86
C TYR A 237 -13.68 -17.36 22.10
N ALA A 238 -12.99 -16.54 22.90
CA ALA A 238 -11.60 -16.76 23.27
C ALA A 238 -11.38 -18.05 24.11
N ARG A 239 -12.45 -18.59 24.72
CA ARG A 239 -12.44 -19.84 25.50
C ARG A 239 -13.15 -20.99 24.77
N ALA A 240 -13.57 -20.80 23.52
CA ALA A 240 -14.28 -21.82 22.76
C ALA A 240 -13.42 -23.08 22.52
N PRO A 241 -14.01 -24.27 22.36
CA PRO A 241 -13.25 -25.48 22.05
C PRO A 241 -12.62 -25.43 20.64
N ASN A 242 -13.19 -24.66 19.72
CA ASN A 242 -12.68 -24.50 18.36
C ASN A 242 -11.44 -23.57 18.33
N PRO A 243 -10.27 -24.04 17.86
CA PRO A 243 -9.05 -23.23 17.77
C PRO A 243 -9.16 -21.95 16.91
N ASP A 244 -9.94 -22.00 15.82
CA ASP A 244 -10.09 -20.86 14.90
C ASP A 244 -10.94 -19.75 15.52
N GLU A 245 -11.96 -20.15 16.29
CA GLU A 245 -12.81 -19.27 17.08
C GLU A 245 -11.99 -18.58 18.17
N ARG A 246 -11.20 -19.35 18.93
CA ARG A 246 -10.30 -18.81 19.95
C ARG A 246 -9.31 -17.82 19.35
N THR A 247 -8.64 -18.19 18.27
CA THR A 247 -7.58 -17.37 17.66
C THR A 247 -8.12 -16.03 17.17
N SER A 248 -9.28 -16.05 16.51
CA SER A 248 -9.94 -14.83 16.02
C SER A 248 -10.37 -13.93 17.18
N ALA A 249 -10.94 -14.51 18.24
CA ALA A 249 -11.43 -13.75 19.39
C ALA A 249 -10.30 -13.18 20.27
N ILE A 250 -9.23 -13.95 20.48
CA ILE A 250 -8.01 -13.47 21.15
C ILE A 250 -7.46 -12.25 20.40
N ARG A 251 -7.38 -12.33 19.06
CA ARG A 251 -6.92 -11.21 18.21
C ARG A 251 -7.77 -9.96 18.39
N ALA A 252 -9.09 -10.11 18.38
CA ALA A 252 -10.03 -9.01 18.60
C ALA A 252 -9.88 -8.40 20.01
N LEU A 253 -9.75 -9.24 21.05
CA LEU A 253 -9.59 -8.78 22.44
C LEU A 253 -8.27 -8.05 22.69
N MET A 254 -7.17 -8.46 22.06
CA MET A 254 -5.88 -7.77 22.18
C MET A 254 -5.98 -6.27 21.86
N GLU A 255 -6.81 -5.89 20.90
CA GLU A 255 -6.97 -4.49 20.48
C GLU A 255 -7.93 -3.69 21.37
N ARG A 256 -8.74 -4.36 22.20
CA ARG A 256 -9.87 -3.74 22.92
C ARG A 256 -9.77 -3.86 24.44
N GLN A 257 -9.20 -4.96 24.94
CA GLN A 257 -9.10 -5.31 26.35
C GLN A 257 -7.76 -6.03 26.65
N PRO A 258 -6.61 -5.36 26.43
CA PRO A 258 -5.28 -5.98 26.56
C PRO A 258 -4.99 -6.52 27.96
N THR A 259 -5.56 -5.94 29.02
CA THR A 259 -5.35 -6.42 30.40
C THR A 259 -6.12 -7.71 30.70
N GLN A 260 -7.35 -7.84 30.20
CA GLN A 260 -8.20 -9.01 30.46
C GLN A 260 -7.76 -10.25 29.68
N VAL A 261 -7.01 -10.06 28.59
CA VAL A 261 -6.57 -11.16 27.73
C VAL A 261 -5.30 -11.85 28.24
N VAL A 262 -4.48 -11.22 29.09
CA VAL A 262 -3.19 -11.78 29.56
C VAL A 262 -3.31 -13.20 30.15
N PRO A 263 -4.27 -13.51 31.05
CA PRO A 263 -4.40 -14.87 31.58
C PRO A 263 -4.76 -15.89 30.49
N ILE A 264 -5.58 -15.48 29.52
CA ILE A 264 -5.98 -16.33 28.38
C ILE A 264 -4.76 -16.59 27.47
N LEU A 265 -3.94 -15.57 27.21
CA LEU A 265 -2.70 -15.72 26.44
C LEU A 265 -1.71 -16.66 27.13
N LYS A 266 -1.58 -16.57 28.46
CA LYS A 266 -0.71 -17.45 29.23
C LYS A 266 -1.11 -18.92 29.06
N GLU A 267 -2.37 -19.24 29.27
CA GLU A 267 -2.91 -20.59 29.06
C GLU A 267 -2.71 -21.06 27.60
N ALA A 268 -3.03 -20.19 26.63
CA ALA A 268 -2.87 -20.48 25.22
C ALA A 268 -1.40 -20.74 24.81
N SER A 269 -0.43 -20.12 25.50
CA SER A 269 1.01 -20.29 25.24
C SER A 269 1.55 -21.68 25.63
N GLU A 270 0.78 -22.46 26.38
CA GLU A 270 1.11 -23.82 26.83
C GLU A 270 0.24 -24.88 26.14
N HIS A 271 -0.64 -24.46 25.22
CA HIS A 271 -1.57 -25.34 24.55
C HIS A 271 -0.87 -26.38 23.66
N LYS A 272 -1.45 -27.60 23.58
CA LYS A 272 -0.90 -28.73 22.80
C LYS A 272 -0.77 -28.41 21.31
N GLN A 273 -1.74 -27.69 20.75
CA GLN A 273 -1.73 -27.29 19.33
C GLN A 273 -0.79 -26.10 19.08
N PRO A 274 0.18 -26.20 18.14
CA PRO A 274 1.12 -25.12 17.83
C PRO A 274 0.47 -23.82 17.33
N SER A 275 -0.64 -23.91 16.60
CA SER A 275 -1.38 -22.75 16.10
C SER A 275 -1.87 -21.85 17.24
N VAL A 276 -2.36 -22.45 18.32
CA VAL A 276 -2.82 -21.74 19.52
C VAL A 276 -1.64 -21.08 20.25
N ARG A 277 -0.49 -21.76 20.35
CA ARG A 277 0.73 -21.16 20.93
C ARG A 277 1.25 -20.00 20.10
N GLY A 278 1.26 -20.10 18.78
CA GLY A 278 1.64 -19.01 17.87
C GLY A 278 0.69 -17.80 17.96
N ALA A 279 -0.61 -18.04 18.12
CA ALA A 279 -1.59 -17.00 18.39
C ALA A 279 -1.34 -16.31 19.75
N ALA A 280 -1.02 -17.09 20.78
CA ALA A 280 -0.64 -16.56 22.09
C ALA A 280 0.61 -15.68 22.02
N ALA A 281 1.66 -16.13 21.30
CA ALA A 281 2.86 -15.34 21.07
C ALA A 281 2.52 -13.99 20.43
N THR A 282 1.77 -14.02 19.33
CA THR A 282 1.32 -12.81 18.63
C THR A 282 0.54 -11.87 19.55
N GLY A 283 -0.27 -12.42 20.47
CA GLY A 283 -0.99 -11.62 21.45
C GLY A 283 -0.11 -10.94 22.47
N PHE A 284 0.89 -11.65 22.99
CA PHE A 284 1.84 -11.07 23.93
C PHE A 284 2.66 -9.93 23.32
N GLY A 285 2.97 -9.97 22.01
CA GLY A 285 3.65 -8.86 21.32
C GLY A 285 2.87 -7.54 21.33
N ARG A 286 1.55 -7.58 21.53
CA ARG A 286 0.68 -6.40 21.61
C ARG A 286 0.36 -5.95 23.03
N VAL A 287 0.81 -6.70 24.03
CA VAL A 287 0.57 -6.40 25.44
C VAL A 287 1.92 -6.35 26.18
N PRO A 288 2.63 -5.21 26.09
CA PRO A 288 3.94 -5.07 26.73
C PRO A 288 3.86 -5.31 28.24
N SER A 289 4.55 -6.35 28.68
CA SER A 289 4.65 -6.75 30.09
C SER A 289 5.85 -7.66 30.30
N GLU A 290 6.38 -7.73 31.52
CA GLU A 290 7.45 -8.68 31.87
C GLU A 290 7.02 -10.14 31.64
N GLU A 291 5.73 -10.44 31.85
CA GLU A 291 5.14 -11.74 31.53
C GLU A 291 5.20 -12.03 30.02
N ALA A 292 4.94 -11.03 29.17
CA ALA A 292 5.08 -11.15 27.73
C ALA A 292 6.54 -11.43 27.34
N LEU A 293 7.50 -10.65 27.86
CA LEU A 293 8.92 -10.86 27.59
C LEU A 293 9.38 -12.27 27.99
N THR A 294 9.00 -12.71 29.20
CA THR A 294 9.33 -14.04 29.73
C THR A 294 8.71 -15.15 28.87
N THR A 295 7.42 -15.05 28.56
CA THR A 295 6.71 -16.07 27.79
C THR A 295 7.23 -16.15 26.37
N LEU A 296 7.45 -15.02 25.70
CA LEU A 296 7.98 -14.99 24.34
C LEU A 296 9.42 -15.52 24.28
N THR A 297 10.26 -15.20 25.27
CA THR A 297 11.62 -15.76 25.38
C THR A 297 11.59 -17.29 25.50
N ARG A 298 10.63 -17.86 26.23
CA ARG A 298 10.40 -19.31 26.27
C ARG A 298 9.97 -19.84 24.90
N LEU A 299 9.05 -19.15 24.22
CA LEU A 299 8.52 -19.58 22.91
C LEU A 299 9.54 -19.46 21.76
N LEU A 300 10.62 -18.68 21.91
CA LEU A 300 11.79 -18.76 21.02
C LEU A 300 12.47 -20.13 21.03
N ARG A 301 12.16 -21.01 21.98
CA ARG A 301 12.67 -22.39 22.06
C ARG A 301 11.61 -23.43 21.72
N ASP A 302 10.46 -23.01 21.17
CA ASP A 302 9.40 -23.93 20.78
C ASP A 302 9.89 -24.94 19.72
N PRO A 303 9.47 -26.23 19.80
CA PRO A 303 9.88 -27.23 18.82
C PRO A 303 9.57 -26.84 17.37
N LEU A 304 8.49 -26.08 17.14
CA LEU A 304 7.99 -25.75 15.81
C LEU A 304 8.46 -24.36 15.36
N PRO A 305 9.14 -24.23 14.20
CA PRO A 305 9.59 -22.94 13.66
C PRO A 305 8.50 -21.86 13.56
N PRO A 306 7.25 -22.16 13.15
CA PRO A 306 6.21 -21.13 13.10
C PRO A 306 5.92 -20.45 14.45
N VAL A 307 6.04 -21.17 15.57
CA VAL A 307 5.85 -20.59 16.90
C VAL A 307 7.06 -19.73 17.29
N ARG A 308 8.27 -20.19 16.97
CA ARG A 308 9.51 -19.41 17.18
C ARG A 308 9.50 -18.11 16.37
N ILE A 309 9.04 -18.14 15.12
CA ILE A 309 8.85 -16.95 14.27
C ILE A 309 7.86 -15.98 14.92
N ALA A 310 6.70 -16.47 15.36
CA ALA A 310 5.71 -15.64 16.03
C ALA A 310 6.28 -15.00 17.30
N ALA A 311 7.09 -15.74 18.07
CA ALA A 311 7.76 -15.23 19.25
C ALA A 311 8.81 -14.15 18.90
N ALA A 312 9.67 -14.38 17.90
CA ALA A 312 10.67 -13.41 17.46
C ALA A 312 10.03 -12.10 16.99
N VAL A 313 9.02 -12.18 16.12
CA VAL A 313 8.29 -11.00 15.64
C VAL A 313 7.66 -10.23 16.81
N SER A 314 7.05 -10.95 17.76
CA SER A 314 6.38 -10.33 18.91
C SER A 314 7.37 -9.67 19.86
N LEU A 315 8.54 -10.26 20.08
CA LEU A 315 9.64 -9.65 20.83
C LEU A 315 10.15 -8.38 20.16
N GLY A 316 10.24 -8.37 18.83
CA GLY A 316 10.58 -7.18 18.06
C GLY A 316 9.60 -6.01 18.25
N GLN A 317 8.33 -6.32 18.50
CA GLN A 317 7.25 -5.35 18.69
C GLN A 317 7.07 -4.89 20.14
N LEU A 318 7.71 -5.56 21.11
CA LEU A 318 7.61 -5.18 22.52
C LEU A 318 8.30 -3.84 22.75
N GLN A 319 7.50 -2.82 23.05
CA GLN A 319 8.01 -1.50 23.39
C GLN A 319 8.35 -1.40 24.88
N GLY A 320 9.46 -0.74 25.21
CA GLY A 320 9.87 -0.46 26.59
C GLY A 320 10.47 -1.66 27.35
N LEU A 321 10.69 -2.79 26.68
CA LEU A 321 11.29 -4.00 27.25
C LEU A 321 12.49 -4.41 26.41
N ASN A 322 13.60 -4.77 27.06
CA ASN A 322 14.82 -5.14 26.35
C ASN A 322 14.76 -6.61 25.88
N ALA A 323 14.33 -6.81 24.63
CA ALA A 323 14.31 -8.12 24.00
C ALA A 323 15.61 -8.50 23.26
N SER A 324 16.63 -7.62 23.24
CA SER A 324 17.85 -7.86 22.48
C SER A 324 18.60 -9.14 22.90
N PRO A 325 18.86 -9.42 24.19
CA PRO A 325 19.61 -10.63 24.57
C PRO A 325 19.00 -11.96 24.09
N PRO A 326 17.70 -12.26 24.33
CA PRO A 326 17.11 -13.50 23.84
C PRO A 326 17.02 -13.56 22.31
N LEU A 327 16.81 -12.42 21.64
CA LEU A 327 16.81 -12.36 20.18
C LEU A 327 18.22 -12.60 19.59
N THR A 328 19.27 -12.02 20.16
CA THR A 328 20.65 -12.23 19.72
C THR A 328 21.04 -13.71 19.84
N GLN A 329 20.61 -14.40 20.91
CA GLN A 329 20.79 -15.85 21.02
C GLN A 329 20.08 -16.60 19.88
N ALA A 330 18.89 -16.16 19.48
CA ALA A 330 18.09 -16.78 18.43
C ALA A 330 18.62 -16.55 17.00
N LEU A 331 19.65 -15.71 16.80
CA LEU A 331 20.36 -15.63 15.50
C LEU A 331 21.02 -16.95 15.11
N GLY A 332 21.31 -17.81 16.09
CA GLY A 332 21.82 -19.16 15.89
C GLY A 332 20.75 -20.24 15.69
N ASP A 333 19.50 -19.88 15.40
CA ASP A 333 18.45 -20.88 15.15
C ASP A 333 18.80 -21.77 13.94
N ARG A 334 18.49 -23.07 14.05
CA ARG A 334 18.71 -24.05 12.98
C ARG A 334 17.88 -23.79 11.72
N ASP A 335 16.79 -23.03 11.84
CA ASP A 335 15.89 -22.71 10.76
C ASP A 335 16.19 -21.30 10.21
N ASN A 336 16.59 -21.24 8.95
CA ASN A 336 16.97 -19.98 8.28
C ASN A 336 15.81 -18.98 8.18
N ALA A 337 14.55 -19.43 8.15
CA ALA A 337 13.42 -18.52 8.19
C ALA A 337 13.33 -17.88 9.58
N VAL A 338 13.49 -18.65 10.66
CA VAL A 338 13.54 -18.10 12.03
C VAL A 338 14.65 -17.05 12.14
N ARG A 339 15.86 -17.36 11.67
CA ARG A 339 16.99 -16.39 11.65
C ARG A 339 16.61 -15.08 10.96
N ALA A 340 15.96 -15.13 9.79
CA ALA A 340 15.51 -13.94 9.08
C ALA A 340 14.50 -13.10 9.90
N PHE A 341 13.54 -13.74 10.58
CA PHE A 341 12.59 -13.02 11.43
C PHE A 341 13.25 -12.43 12.69
N VAL A 342 14.26 -13.11 13.25
CA VAL A 342 15.06 -12.59 14.36
C VAL A 342 15.86 -11.35 13.95
N ILE A 343 16.46 -11.34 12.74
CA ILE A 343 17.11 -10.13 12.20
C ILE A 343 16.14 -8.96 12.18
N GLY A 344 14.92 -9.16 11.67
CA GLY A 344 13.91 -8.10 11.60
C GLY A 344 13.53 -7.59 12.99
N ALA A 345 13.35 -8.50 13.96
CA ALA A 345 13.02 -8.14 15.34
C ALA A 345 14.13 -7.34 16.03
N LEU A 346 15.40 -7.72 15.84
CA LEU A 346 16.55 -6.97 16.39
C LEU A 346 16.65 -5.57 15.77
N LEU A 347 16.47 -5.45 14.47
CA LEU A 347 16.47 -4.15 13.79
C LEU A 347 15.31 -3.25 14.25
N GLU A 348 14.14 -3.83 14.52
CA GLU A 348 12.97 -3.13 15.05
C GLU A 348 13.18 -2.65 16.50
N GLN A 349 13.89 -3.43 17.33
CA GLN A 349 14.31 -3.03 18.67
C GLN A 349 15.44 -1.98 18.68
N GLY A 350 15.98 -1.65 17.50
CA GLY A 350 17.06 -0.68 17.37
C GLY A 350 18.45 -1.25 17.69
N GLU A 351 18.59 -2.57 17.71
CA GLU A 351 19.90 -3.21 17.87
C GLU A 351 20.82 -2.82 16.71
N ARG A 352 22.11 -2.68 16.98
CA ARG A 352 23.08 -2.22 15.98
C ARG A 352 23.19 -3.21 14.83
N TYR A 353 23.24 -2.70 13.59
CA TYR A 353 23.31 -3.53 12.38
C TYR A 353 24.47 -4.53 12.42
N GLU A 354 25.59 -4.19 13.04
CA GLU A 354 26.77 -5.05 13.18
C GLU A 354 26.44 -6.37 13.89
N VAL A 355 25.44 -6.41 14.78
CA VAL A 355 25.01 -7.63 15.47
C VAL A 355 24.35 -8.63 14.50
N VAL A 356 23.70 -8.13 13.45
CA VAL A 356 22.98 -8.97 12.47
C VAL A 356 23.75 -9.12 11.15
N ALA A 357 24.86 -8.39 10.95
CA ALA A 357 25.54 -8.27 9.67
C ALA A 357 25.94 -9.62 9.06
N ASP A 358 26.57 -10.50 9.84
CA ASP A 358 27.00 -11.82 9.37
C ASP A 358 25.80 -12.70 8.99
N SER A 359 24.75 -12.70 9.82
CA SER A 359 23.52 -13.45 9.51
C SER A 359 22.78 -12.89 8.30
N VAL A 360 22.80 -11.57 8.07
CA VAL A 360 22.28 -11.00 6.82
C VAL A 360 23.10 -11.50 5.64
N LEU A 361 24.44 -11.41 5.71
CA LEU A 361 25.32 -11.82 4.61
C LEU A 361 25.18 -13.30 4.27
N ASP A 362 25.07 -14.18 5.27
CA ASP A 362 24.81 -15.60 5.07
C ASP A 362 23.50 -15.82 4.32
N LEU A 363 22.42 -15.19 4.79
CA LEU A 363 21.08 -15.49 4.34
C LEU A 363 20.73 -14.87 2.98
N ILE A 364 21.34 -13.73 2.61
CA ILE A 364 21.19 -13.17 1.26
C ILE A 364 21.85 -14.03 0.18
N ASN A 365 22.81 -14.88 0.55
CA ASN A 365 23.50 -15.79 -0.37
C ASN A 365 22.89 -17.21 -0.41
N MET A 366 21.78 -17.44 0.31
CA MET A 366 21.10 -18.74 0.30
C MET A 366 20.50 -19.06 -1.07
N LYS A 367 20.51 -20.35 -1.44
CA LYS A 367 19.95 -20.82 -2.72
C LYS A 367 18.44 -20.58 -2.80
N GLU A 368 17.76 -20.69 -1.67
CA GLU A 368 16.31 -20.58 -1.53
C GLU A 368 15.85 -19.11 -1.66
N PRO A 369 15.11 -18.74 -2.72
CA PRO A 369 14.64 -17.37 -2.90
C PRO A 369 13.68 -16.91 -1.79
N ALA A 370 12.98 -17.85 -1.16
CA ALA A 370 12.09 -17.57 -0.03
C ALA A 370 12.85 -17.00 1.18
N ILE A 371 14.07 -17.48 1.44
CA ILE A 371 14.93 -17.01 2.52
C ILE A 371 15.50 -15.64 2.17
N ARG A 372 16.04 -15.45 0.97
CA ARG A 372 16.52 -14.14 0.50
C ARG A 372 15.43 -13.07 0.57
N ALA A 373 14.21 -13.39 0.15
CA ALA A 373 13.07 -12.50 0.28
C ALA A 373 12.66 -12.25 1.75
N ALA A 374 12.87 -13.20 2.66
CA ALA A 374 12.63 -13.01 4.09
C ALA A 374 13.65 -12.04 4.70
N VAL A 375 14.92 -12.13 4.31
CA VAL A 375 15.95 -11.16 4.70
C VAL A 375 15.64 -9.77 4.18
N ALA A 376 15.22 -9.64 2.91
CA ALA A 376 14.77 -8.36 2.37
C ALA A 376 13.68 -7.74 3.24
N ARG A 377 12.65 -8.52 3.64
CA ARG A 377 11.60 -8.05 4.56
C ARG A 377 12.14 -7.65 5.92
N ALA A 378 13.05 -8.45 6.49
CA ALA A 378 13.70 -8.18 7.78
C ALA A 378 14.45 -6.85 7.78
N LEU A 379 15.24 -6.58 6.74
CA LEU A 379 15.96 -5.32 6.54
C LEU A 379 15.02 -4.11 6.46
N GLY A 380 13.77 -4.31 6.04
CA GLY A 380 12.73 -3.28 6.06
C GLY A 380 12.39 -2.73 7.45
N HIS A 381 12.81 -3.41 8.53
CA HIS A 381 12.62 -2.93 9.91
C HIS A 381 13.75 -2.00 10.38
N ALA A 382 14.80 -1.80 9.57
CA ALA A 382 15.91 -0.93 9.94
C ALA A 382 15.50 0.55 10.05
N GLY A 383 15.74 1.13 11.24
CA GLY A 383 15.57 2.56 11.52
C GLY A 383 16.88 3.25 11.90
N GLY A 384 16.85 4.58 12.00
CA GLY A 384 17.98 5.38 12.49
C GLY A 384 19.32 5.09 11.79
N ALA A 385 20.35 4.79 12.57
CA ALA A 385 21.70 4.47 12.08
C ALA A 385 21.76 3.20 11.22
N ASN A 386 20.79 2.28 11.38
CA ASN A 386 20.75 1.02 10.63
C ASN A 386 20.24 1.19 9.19
N ARG A 387 19.69 2.35 8.81
CA ARG A 387 19.13 2.58 7.47
C ARG A 387 20.19 2.44 6.37
N ALA A 388 21.35 3.07 6.55
CA ALA A 388 22.41 3.06 5.55
C ALA A 388 22.96 1.64 5.25
N PRO A 389 23.35 0.82 6.24
CA PRO A 389 23.79 -0.55 5.97
C PRO A 389 22.66 -1.44 5.44
N ALA A 390 21.42 -1.28 5.93
CA ALA A 390 20.28 -2.02 5.40
C ALA A 390 19.99 -1.67 3.92
N ARG A 391 20.09 -0.40 3.54
CA ARG A 391 20.00 0.04 2.14
C ARG A 391 21.04 -0.66 1.27
N SER A 392 22.30 -0.73 1.71
CA SER A 392 23.36 -1.41 0.96
C SER A 392 23.03 -2.88 0.69
N ALA A 393 22.54 -3.60 1.71
CA ALA A 393 22.12 -4.99 1.55
C ALA A 393 20.87 -5.13 0.66
N LEU A 394 19.89 -4.23 0.78
CA LEU A 394 18.71 -4.22 -0.06
C LEU A 394 19.03 -3.94 -1.54
N MET A 395 20.03 -3.10 -1.84
CA MET A 395 20.47 -2.86 -3.23
C MET A 395 20.96 -4.14 -3.93
N LEU A 396 21.57 -5.07 -3.19
CA LEU A 396 21.93 -6.39 -3.74
C LEU A 396 20.69 -7.21 -4.08
N LEU A 397 19.68 -7.21 -3.20
CA LEU A 397 18.45 -7.98 -3.37
C LEU A 397 17.49 -7.39 -4.43
N ILE A 398 17.63 -6.10 -4.77
CA ILE A 398 16.92 -5.49 -5.90
C ILE A 398 17.42 -6.05 -7.24
N GLN A 399 18.68 -6.50 -7.31
CA GLN A 399 19.27 -7.12 -8.52
C GLN A 399 19.11 -8.65 -8.54
N ASP A 400 18.30 -9.22 -7.65
CA ASP A 400 18.13 -10.68 -7.57
C ASP A 400 17.47 -11.23 -8.85
N THR A 401 17.94 -12.40 -9.29
CA THR A 401 17.37 -13.13 -10.43
C THR A 401 15.89 -13.48 -10.28
N VAL A 402 15.37 -13.58 -9.05
CA VAL A 402 13.98 -13.96 -8.78
C VAL A 402 13.15 -12.73 -8.42
N SER A 403 12.11 -12.47 -9.21
CA SER A 403 11.24 -11.29 -9.03
C SER A 403 10.61 -11.19 -7.64
N ARG A 404 10.27 -12.32 -6.99
CA ARG A 404 9.75 -12.31 -5.61
C ARG A 404 10.74 -11.72 -4.59
N VAL A 405 12.04 -11.88 -4.80
CA VAL A 405 13.07 -11.26 -3.95
C VAL A 405 13.15 -9.77 -4.25
N ARG A 406 13.17 -9.39 -5.54
CA ARG A 406 13.15 -7.99 -5.98
C ARG A 406 11.94 -7.23 -5.43
N ILE A 407 10.73 -7.81 -5.49
CA ILE A 407 9.51 -7.25 -4.89
C ILE A 407 9.68 -6.98 -3.40
N ALA A 408 10.22 -7.94 -2.65
CA ALA A 408 10.45 -7.77 -1.22
C ALA A 408 11.48 -6.66 -0.94
N ALA A 409 12.55 -6.60 -1.74
CA ALA A 409 13.59 -5.59 -1.61
C ALA A 409 13.08 -4.18 -1.95
N VAL A 410 12.31 -4.02 -3.02
CA VAL A 410 11.66 -2.75 -3.41
C VAL A 410 10.74 -2.25 -2.29
N LYS A 411 9.86 -3.10 -1.74
CA LYS A 411 8.97 -2.72 -0.63
C LYS A 411 9.75 -2.30 0.62
N SER A 412 10.78 -3.07 0.99
CA SER A 412 11.60 -2.76 2.16
C SER A 412 12.44 -1.50 1.96
N MET A 413 12.94 -1.25 0.74
CA MET A 413 13.66 -0.02 0.40
C MET A 413 12.80 1.22 0.64
N THR A 414 11.54 1.18 0.19
CA THR A 414 10.56 2.26 0.46
C THR A 414 10.40 2.52 1.95
N LYS A 415 10.28 1.46 2.77
CA LYS A 415 10.12 1.59 4.22
C LYS A 415 11.36 2.17 4.92
N VAL A 416 12.56 1.79 4.46
CA VAL A 416 13.85 2.22 5.05
C VAL A 416 14.20 3.66 4.64
N GLU A 417 14.04 4.00 3.37
CA GLU A 417 14.54 5.24 2.79
C GLU A 417 13.47 6.34 2.63
N GLY A 418 12.19 6.01 2.71
CA GLY A 418 11.10 6.95 2.44
C GLY A 418 11.27 7.59 1.06
N SER A 419 11.15 8.93 0.98
CA SER A 419 11.30 9.68 -0.28
C SER A 419 12.67 9.53 -0.95
N ARG A 420 13.73 9.14 -0.21
CA ARG A 420 15.05 8.86 -0.81
C ARG A 420 15.06 7.62 -1.68
N ALA A 421 14.02 6.77 -1.59
CA ALA A 421 13.86 5.61 -2.46
C ALA A 421 13.43 5.99 -3.89
N ILE A 422 12.94 7.22 -4.15
CA ILE A 422 12.34 7.60 -5.44
C ILE A 422 13.22 7.24 -6.66
N PRO A 423 14.54 7.55 -6.69
CA PRO A 423 15.38 7.17 -7.84
C PRO A 423 15.45 5.65 -8.06
N ILE A 424 15.50 4.88 -6.97
CA ILE A 424 15.55 3.41 -7.01
C ILE A 424 14.21 2.85 -7.51
N LEU A 425 13.10 3.44 -7.06
CA LEU A 425 11.76 3.04 -7.49
C LEU A 425 11.51 3.38 -8.96
N LYS A 426 11.97 4.54 -9.45
CA LYS A 426 11.96 4.88 -10.88
C LYS A 426 12.69 3.83 -11.70
N GLN A 427 13.91 3.46 -11.30
CA GLN A 427 14.65 2.39 -11.97
C GLN A 427 13.89 1.05 -11.95
N SER A 428 13.21 0.76 -10.83
CA SER A 428 12.41 -0.46 -10.67
C SER A 428 11.13 -0.48 -11.54
N LEU A 429 10.70 0.67 -12.08
CA LEU A 429 9.64 0.70 -13.11
C LEU A 429 10.12 0.16 -14.47
N HIS A 430 11.43 -0.02 -14.68
CA HIS A 430 11.98 -0.67 -15.87
C HIS A 430 12.22 -2.18 -15.69
N ASP A 431 11.80 -2.75 -14.55
CA ASP A 431 11.97 -4.19 -14.32
C ASP A 431 11.19 -5.02 -15.36
N GLU A 432 11.76 -6.15 -15.76
CA GLU A 432 11.14 -7.10 -16.69
C GLU A 432 9.81 -7.66 -16.16
N ASP A 433 9.70 -7.83 -14.83
CA ASP A 433 8.58 -8.46 -14.16
C ASP A 433 7.48 -7.44 -13.84
N ASP A 434 6.25 -7.76 -14.27
CA ASP A 434 5.09 -6.89 -14.10
C ASP A 434 4.80 -6.57 -12.64
N ALA A 435 5.00 -7.53 -11.72
CA ALA A 435 4.70 -7.36 -10.30
C ALA A 435 5.77 -6.53 -9.58
N VAL A 436 7.02 -6.56 -10.04
CA VAL A 436 8.05 -5.62 -9.56
C VAL A 436 7.68 -4.19 -9.96
N ARG A 437 7.31 -3.96 -11.24
CA ARG A 437 6.89 -2.62 -11.70
C ARG A 437 5.65 -2.12 -10.96
N ALA A 438 4.65 -2.98 -10.75
CA ALA A 438 3.45 -2.64 -9.97
C ALA A 438 3.79 -2.28 -8.51
N THR A 439 4.73 -3.00 -7.91
CA THR A 439 5.21 -2.74 -6.56
C THR A 439 5.92 -1.38 -6.48
N ALA A 440 6.80 -1.09 -7.44
CA ALA A 440 7.48 0.20 -7.54
C ALA A 440 6.50 1.36 -7.81
N GLY A 441 5.52 1.15 -8.69
CA GLY A 441 4.44 2.10 -8.96
C GLY A 441 3.62 2.41 -7.71
N GLY A 442 3.17 1.38 -6.99
CA GLY A 442 2.45 1.55 -5.71
C GLY A 442 3.26 2.30 -4.65
N ALA A 443 4.56 1.99 -4.54
CA ALA A 443 5.46 2.68 -3.63
C ALA A 443 5.66 4.16 -4.02
N LEU A 444 5.81 4.46 -5.31
CA LEU A 444 5.89 5.84 -5.81
C LEU A 444 4.59 6.59 -5.54
N LEU A 445 3.42 6.01 -5.78
CA LEU A 445 2.14 6.65 -5.46
C LEU A 445 2.05 7.05 -3.99
N SER A 446 2.45 6.15 -3.09
CA SER A 446 2.46 6.41 -1.65
C SER A 446 3.40 7.55 -1.27
N LEU A 447 4.62 7.58 -1.81
CA LEU A 447 5.62 8.60 -1.49
C LEU A 447 5.32 9.96 -2.11
N LEU A 448 4.79 9.97 -3.34
CA LEU A 448 4.52 11.20 -4.08
C LEU A 448 3.22 11.86 -3.60
N ALA A 449 2.32 11.15 -2.93
CA ALA A 449 1.07 11.70 -2.38
C ALA A 449 1.27 12.54 -1.11
N VAL A 450 2.42 12.44 -0.43
CA VAL A 450 2.68 13.10 0.87
C VAL A 450 3.04 14.60 0.71
N ASN A 451 3.21 15.10 -0.51
CA ASN A 451 3.71 16.45 -0.78
C ASN A 451 2.67 17.45 -1.32
N ASP A 452 1.37 17.11 -1.30
CA ASP A 452 0.30 18.04 -1.69
C ASP A 452 -0.44 18.62 -0.47
#